data_AF-A0A965MQ13-F1
#
_entry.id   AF-A0A965MQ13-F1
#
_cell.length_a   1.000
_cell.length_b   1.000
_cell.length_c   1.000
_cell.angle_alpha   90.00
_cell.angle_beta   90.00
_cell.angle_gamma   90.00
#
_symmetry.space_group_name_H-M   'P 1'
#
loop_
_entity.id
_entity.type
_entity.pdbx_description
1 polymer ?
#
loop_
_entity_poly.entity_id
_entity_poly.type
_entity_poly.pdbx_seq_one_letter_code
_entity_poly.pdbx_strand_id
1 'polypeptide(L)'
;AGISVSRVGGAAQTKLIKGLSGGIRTDLAQYRELAAFAQFASDLDEATRKQLDRGARVTELLKQAQYSPQPISLMGASLFAVNKGFLDDIEVKQVLHFENEMQAYLKQKHAALLAKLEADKAMDKDAEAELTAALGAFKKTFA
;
A
#
# COMPACT_ATOMS: atom_id res chain seq x y z
N ALA A 1 16.54 -2.99 6.52
CA ALA A 1 16.32 -3.28 5.07
C ALA A 1 16.13 -4.79 4.87
N GLY A 2 15.39 -5.24 3.85
CA GLY A 2 15.20 -6.68 3.60
C GLY A 2 16.41 -7.39 3.00
N ILE A 3 16.46 -8.71 3.14
CA ILE A 3 17.54 -9.56 2.60
C ILE A 3 17.44 -9.77 1.07
N SER A 4 16.22 -9.65 0.51
CA SER A 4 15.98 -9.81 -0.92
C SER A 4 16.41 -8.56 -1.68
N VAL A 5 17.21 -8.73 -2.74
CA VAL A 5 17.71 -7.64 -3.58
C VAL A 5 17.61 -8.00 -5.07
N SER A 6 17.25 -7.02 -5.89
CA SER A 6 17.40 -7.08 -7.34
C SER A 6 18.49 -6.10 -7.76
N ARG A 7 19.51 -6.60 -8.48
CA ARG A 7 20.64 -5.77 -8.97
C ARG A 7 20.20 -4.78 -10.05
N VAL A 8 19.16 -5.11 -10.83
CA VAL A 8 18.56 -4.20 -11.82
C VAL A 8 17.71 -3.14 -11.13
N GLY A 9 17.08 -3.51 -10.00
CA GLY A 9 16.37 -2.57 -9.13
C GLY A 9 15.26 -1.80 -9.83
N GLY A 10 15.17 -0.50 -9.55
CA GLY A 10 14.11 0.38 -10.06
C GLY A 10 14.18 0.68 -11.56
N ALA A 11 15.21 0.25 -12.28
CA ALA A 11 15.27 0.40 -13.73
C ALA A 11 14.29 -0.51 -14.48
N ALA A 12 13.93 -1.66 -13.88
CA ALA A 12 12.96 -2.60 -14.44
C ALA A 12 11.51 -2.29 -14.00
N GLN A 13 11.30 -1.31 -13.14
CA GLN A 13 9.97 -0.96 -12.62
C GLN A 13 9.25 0.01 -13.56
N THR A 14 7.93 -0.13 -13.66
CA THR A 14 7.08 0.90 -14.26
C THR A 14 7.15 2.19 -13.45
N LYS A 15 6.88 3.33 -14.09
CA LYS A 15 6.89 4.63 -13.40
C LYS A 15 5.89 4.66 -12.25
N LEU A 16 4.73 4.01 -12.44
CA LEU A 16 3.69 3.86 -11.42
C LEU A 16 4.22 3.17 -10.15
N ILE A 17 4.77 1.96 -10.29
CA ILE A 17 5.26 1.18 -9.13
C ILE A 17 6.50 1.83 -8.52
N LYS A 18 7.39 2.41 -9.33
CA LYS A 18 8.56 3.12 -8.83
C LYS A 18 8.19 4.33 -7.97
N GLY A 19 7.18 5.09 -8.37
CA GLY A 19 6.70 6.25 -7.60
C GLY A 19 6.11 5.86 -6.25
N LEU A 20 5.47 4.69 -6.16
CA LEU A 20 4.77 4.25 -4.95
C LEU A 20 5.62 3.39 -4.01
N SER A 21 6.59 2.64 -4.54
CA SER A 21 7.38 1.68 -3.74
C SER A 21 8.47 2.32 -2.88
N GLY A 22 8.88 3.57 -3.17
CA GLY A 22 9.96 4.26 -2.46
C GLY A 22 9.65 4.49 -0.97
N GLY A 23 8.48 5.05 -0.65
CA GLY A 23 8.04 5.28 0.73
C GLY A 23 7.89 3.98 1.51
N ILE A 24 7.22 2.99 0.91
CA ILE A 24 6.99 1.66 1.48
C ILE A 24 8.29 0.96 1.87
N ARG A 25 9.33 1.05 1.03
CA ARG A 25 10.64 0.47 1.35
C ARG A 25 11.26 1.10 2.59
N THR A 26 11.15 2.42 2.74
CA THR A 26 11.66 3.15 3.90
C THR A 26 10.87 2.80 5.15
N ASP A 27 9.55 2.81 5.07
CA ASP A 27 8.65 2.47 6.18
C ASP A 27 8.91 1.04 6.69
N LEU A 28 9.02 0.05 5.78
CA LEU A 28 9.34 -1.33 6.14
C LEU A 28 10.75 -1.51 6.70
N ALA A 29 11.71 -0.68 6.26
CA ALA A 29 13.05 -0.72 6.83
C ALA A 29 13.03 -0.24 8.29
N GLN A 30 12.39 0.90 8.56
CA GLN A 30 12.24 1.44 9.91
C GLN A 30 11.43 0.52 10.81
N TYR A 31 10.32 -0.03 10.30
CA TYR A 31 9.49 -0.99 11.02
C TYR A 31 10.28 -2.20 11.53
N ARG A 32 11.15 -2.78 10.68
CA ARG A 32 11.92 -3.97 11.07
C ARG A 32 12.95 -3.68 12.16
N GLU A 33 13.58 -2.52 12.14
CA GLU A 33 14.49 -2.11 13.21
C GLU A 33 13.68 -1.95 14.51
N LEU A 34 12.58 -1.20 14.47
CA LEU A 34 11.78 -0.89 15.65
C LEU A 34 11.04 -2.11 16.23
N ALA A 35 10.54 -3.01 15.40
CA ALA A 35 9.77 -4.17 15.85
C ALA A 35 10.59 -5.12 16.74
N ALA A 36 11.91 -5.20 16.54
CA ALA A 36 12.79 -5.97 17.40
C ALA A 36 12.97 -5.31 18.78
N PHE A 37 13.04 -3.98 18.85
CA PHE A 37 13.16 -3.24 20.11
C PHE A 37 11.83 -3.14 20.88
N ALA A 38 10.72 -3.03 20.15
CA ALA A 38 9.37 -2.91 20.72
C ALA A 38 8.94 -4.14 21.54
N GLN A 39 9.58 -5.30 21.35
CA GLN A 39 9.32 -6.49 22.16
C GLN A 39 9.82 -6.36 23.61
N PHE A 40 10.74 -5.42 23.86
CA PHE A 40 11.41 -5.26 25.15
C PHE A 40 11.15 -3.90 25.82
N ALA A 41 10.52 -2.96 25.12
CA ALA A 41 10.23 -1.62 25.62
C ALA A 41 8.79 -1.54 26.14
N SER A 42 8.61 -1.17 27.41
CA SER A 42 7.29 -0.98 28.03
C SER A 42 6.64 0.35 27.62
N ASP A 43 7.45 1.40 27.40
CA ASP A 43 6.98 2.72 26.99
C ASP A 43 7.58 3.08 25.63
N LEU A 44 6.69 3.20 24.65
CA LEU A 44 7.00 3.73 23.33
C LEU A 44 6.29 5.07 23.17
N ASP A 45 7.03 6.08 22.70
CA ASP A 45 6.46 7.37 22.34
C ASP A 45 5.49 7.22 21.15
N GLU A 46 4.61 8.21 20.98
CA GLU A 46 3.54 8.16 19.99
C GLU A 46 4.07 8.02 18.55
N ALA A 47 5.22 8.64 18.24
CA ALA A 47 5.78 8.58 16.90
C ALA A 47 6.27 7.16 16.58
N THR A 48 6.97 6.51 17.52
CA THR A 48 7.40 5.11 17.36
C THR A 48 6.21 4.16 17.24
N ARG A 49 5.15 4.38 18.03
CA ARG A 49 3.91 3.60 17.93
C ARG A 49 3.28 3.69 16.54
N LYS A 50 3.12 4.91 16.00
CA LYS A 50 2.58 5.13 14.65
C LYS A 50 3.40 4.45 13.56
N GLN A 51 4.73 4.48 13.68
CA GLN A 51 5.61 3.80 12.73
C GLN A 51 5.46 2.28 12.78
N LEU A 52 5.35 1.70 13.99
CA LEU A 52 5.07 0.27 14.17
C LEU A 52 3.73 -0.14 13.60
N ASP A 53 2.70 0.65 13.89
CA ASP A 53 1.32 0.45 13.44
C ASP A 53 1.21 0.49 11.90
N ARG A 54 1.86 1.46 11.26
CA ARG A 54 1.93 1.56 9.81
C ARG A 54 2.71 0.41 9.20
N GLY A 55 3.87 0.07 9.76
CA GLY A 55 4.70 -1.03 9.29
C GLY A 55 4.02 -2.40 9.39
N ALA A 56 3.22 -2.64 10.43
CA ALA A 56 2.41 -3.85 10.58
C ALA A 56 1.35 -3.96 9.47
N ARG A 57 0.65 -2.86 9.16
CA ARG A 57 -0.35 -2.81 8.07
C ARG A 57 0.27 -3.01 6.69
N VAL A 58 1.42 -2.37 6.44
CA VAL A 58 2.17 -2.56 5.18
C VAL A 58 2.61 -4.02 5.04
N THR A 59 3.08 -4.63 6.12
CA THR A 59 3.49 -6.04 6.13
C THR A 59 2.31 -6.96 5.84
N GLU A 60 1.14 -6.67 6.41
CA GLU A 60 -0.08 -7.43 6.14
C GLU A 60 -0.53 -7.30 4.68
N LEU A 61 -0.53 -6.08 4.13
CA LEU A 61 -0.91 -5.82 2.72
C LEU A 61 -0.04 -6.60 1.73
N LEU A 62 1.23 -6.84 2.05
CA LEU A 62 2.13 -7.59 1.16
C LEU A 62 1.89 -9.11 1.15
N LYS A 63 0.92 -9.62 1.92
CA LYS A 63 0.50 -11.02 1.83
C LYS A 63 -0.36 -11.23 0.61
N GLN A 64 -0.04 -12.26 -0.18
CA GLN A 64 -0.75 -12.59 -1.40
C GLN A 64 -1.02 -14.10 -1.45
N ALA A 65 -2.26 -14.47 -1.76
CA ALA A 65 -2.63 -15.87 -1.93
C ALA A 65 -1.94 -16.47 -3.17
N GLN A 66 -1.68 -17.78 -3.11
CA GLN A 66 -1.14 -18.51 -4.25
C GLN A 66 -2.08 -18.41 -5.46
N TYR A 67 -1.50 -18.43 -6.66
CA TYR A 67 -2.23 -18.38 -7.95
C TYR A 67 -3.08 -17.12 -8.18
N SER A 68 -2.84 -16.06 -7.42
CA SER A 68 -3.60 -14.81 -7.52
C SER A 68 -2.73 -13.63 -7.98
N PRO A 69 -2.08 -13.68 -9.17
CA PRO A 69 -1.28 -12.56 -9.66
C PRO A 69 -2.15 -11.31 -9.84
N GLN A 70 -1.61 -10.14 -9.49
CA GLN A 70 -2.33 -8.87 -9.62
C GLN A 70 -1.80 -8.06 -10.83
N PRO A 71 -2.69 -7.38 -11.58
CA PRO A 71 -2.31 -6.39 -12.59
C PRO A 71 -1.64 -5.17 -11.93
N ILE A 72 -0.90 -4.41 -12.73
CA ILE A 72 -0.06 -3.30 -12.23
C ILE A 72 -0.93 -2.19 -11.64
N SER A 73 -2.09 -1.94 -12.22
CA SER A 73 -3.09 -0.96 -11.77
C SER A 73 -3.63 -1.25 -10.37
N LEU A 74 -3.99 -2.50 -10.07
CA LEU A 74 -4.49 -2.89 -8.73
C LEU A 74 -3.39 -2.90 -7.69
N MET A 75 -2.20 -3.39 -8.06
CA MET A 75 -1.03 -3.31 -7.19
C MET A 75 -0.70 -1.85 -6.87
N GLY A 76 -0.70 -0.98 -7.88
CA GLY A 76 -0.53 0.46 -7.72
C GLY A 76 -1.57 1.08 -6.80
N ALA A 77 -2.86 0.75 -6.96
CA ALA A 77 -3.92 1.25 -6.09
C ALA A 77 -3.70 0.84 -4.61
N SER A 78 -3.29 -0.40 -4.36
CA SER A 78 -3.04 -0.91 -3.01
C SER A 78 -1.84 -0.23 -2.35
N LEU A 79 -0.74 -0.06 -3.09
CA LEU A 79 0.44 0.69 -2.60
C LEU A 79 0.11 2.18 -2.37
N PHE A 80 -0.72 2.77 -3.23
CA PHE A 80 -1.18 4.16 -3.06
C PHE A 80 -2.01 4.34 -1.80
N ALA A 81 -2.94 3.42 -1.54
CA ALA A 81 -3.80 3.46 -0.37
C ALA A 81 -2.99 3.50 0.94
N VAL A 82 -1.95 2.66 1.05
CA VAL A 82 -1.05 2.65 2.20
C VAL A 82 -0.22 3.93 2.29
N ASN A 83 0.36 4.40 1.18
CA ASN A 83 1.19 5.60 1.20
C ASN A 83 0.42 6.84 1.65
N LYS A 84 -0.87 6.95 1.30
CA LYS A 84 -1.75 8.05 1.68
C LYS A 84 -2.43 7.87 3.04
N GLY A 85 -2.14 6.78 3.76
CA GLY A 85 -2.68 6.53 5.09
C GLY A 85 -4.14 6.10 5.12
N PHE A 86 -4.69 5.60 4.01
CA PHE A 86 -6.08 5.12 3.99
C PHE A 86 -6.32 3.91 4.90
N LEU A 87 -5.25 3.17 5.23
CA LEU A 87 -5.30 1.98 6.08
C LEU A 87 -4.96 2.26 7.55
N ASP A 88 -4.58 3.49 7.92
CA ASP A 88 -4.03 3.79 9.26
C ASP A 88 -5.01 3.54 10.41
N ASP A 89 -6.31 3.63 10.16
CA ASP A 89 -7.41 3.36 11.11
C ASP A 89 -8.00 1.94 10.98
N ILE A 90 -7.56 1.17 9.99
CA ILE A 90 -8.01 -0.22 9.80
C ILE A 90 -7.23 -1.13 10.73
N GLU A 91 -7.92 -2.04 11.43
CA GLU A 91 -7.26 -3.06 12.25
C GLU A 91 -6.41 -3.97 11.35
N VAL A 92 -5.21 -4.35 11.80
CA VAL A 92 -4.26 -5.17 11.01
C VAL A 92 -4.93 -6.41 10.42
N LYS A 93 -5.77 -7.11 11.18
CA LYS A 93 -6.47 -8.33 10.71
C LYS A 93 -7.45 -8.07 9.57
N GLN A 94 -7.94 -6.85 9.43
CA GLN A 94 -8.90 -6.43 8.41
C GLN A 94 -8.24 -5.84 7.16
N VAL A 95 -6.91 -5.67 7.15
CA VAL A 95 -6.18 -5.05 6.02
C VAL A 95 -6.41 -5.77 4.70
N LEU A 96 -6.30 -7.10 4.68
CA LEU A 96 -6.53 -7.88 3.46
C LEU A 96 -8.00 -7.87 3.03
N HIS A 97 -8.93 -7.81 3.99
CA HIS A 97 -10.35 -7.69 3.67
C HIS A 97 -10.64 -6.33 3.02
N PHE A 98 -10.12 -5.25 3.61
CA PHE A 98 -10.18 -3.91 3.05
C PHE A 98 -9.57 -3.84 1.64
N GLU A 99 -8.38 -4.41 1.42
CA GLU A 99 -7.76 -4.43 0.09
C GLU A 99 -8.65 -5.12 -0.95
N ASN A 100 -9.21 -6.28 -0.62
CA ASN A 100 -10.05 -7.04 -1.54
C ASN A 100 -11.33 -6.27 -1.91
N GLU A 101 -12.01 -5.69 -0.92
CA GLU A 101 -13.21 -4.89 -1.17
C GLU A 101 -12.90 -3.59 -1.92
N MET A 102 -11.80 -2.93 -1.57
CA MET A 102 -11.32 -1.74 -2.28
C MET A 102 -11.04 -2.05 -3.75
N GLN A 103 -10.34 -3.15 -4.03
CA GLN A 103 -10.06 -3.57 -5.40
C GLN A 103 -11.33 -3.94 -6.15
N ALA A 104 -12.29 -4.60 -5.50
CA ALA A 104 -13.60 -4.90 -6.10
C ALA A 104 -14.37 -3.62 -6.42
N TYR A 105 -14.40 -2.65 -5.50
CA TYR A 105 -15.01 -1.35 -5.70
C TYR A 105 -14.39 -0.59 -6.88
N LEU A 106 -13.05 -0.55 -6.96
CA LEU A 106 -12.34 0.11 -8.05
C LEU A 106 -12.61 -0.57 -9.40
N LYS A 107 -12.66 -1.90 -9.44
CA LYS A 107 -13.03 -2.65 -10.66
C LYS A 107 -14.45 -2.34 -11.12
N GLN A 108 -15.39 -2.18 -10.20
CA GLN A 108 -16.79 -1.95 -10.55
C GLN A 108 -17.07 -0.49 -10.93
N LYS A 109 -16.54 0.47 -10.17
CA LYS A 109 -16.90 1.89 -10.31
C LYS A 109 -15.85 2.74 -11.01
N HIS A 110 -14.60 2.29 -11.06
CA HIS A 110 -13.45 3.05 -11.58
C HIS A 110 -12.62 2.22 -12.58
N ALA A 111 -13.27 1.36 -13.36
CA ALA A 111 -12.60 0.51 -14.36
C ALA A 111 -11.78 1.32 -15.38
N ALA A 112 -12.27 2.49 -15.78
CA ALA A 112 -11.59 3.38 -16.71
C ALA A 112 -10.27 3.91 -16.14
N LEU A 113 -10.24 4.29 -14.86
CA LEU A 113 -9.03 4.71 -14.16
C LEU A 113 -8.01 3.57 -14.09
N LEU A 114 -8.44 2.36 -13.75
CA LEU A 114 -7.56 1.18 -13.72
C LEU A 114 -6.97 0.89 -15.11
N ALA A 115 -7.78 0.97 -16.16
CA ALA A 115 -7.33 0.78 -17.53
C ALA A 115 -6.30 1.84 -17.95
N LYS A 116 -6.51 3.11 -17.57
CA LYS A 116 -5.56 4.20 -17.80
C LYS A 116 -4.22 3.92 -17.11
N LEU A 117 -4.24 3.55 -15.83
CA LEU A 117 -3.03 3.23 -15.06
C LEU A 117 -2.26 2.03 -15.63
N GLU A 118 -2.98 1.01 -16.14
CA GLU A 118 -2.37 -0.17 -16.76
C GLU A 118 -1.70 0.18 -18.10
N ALA A 119 -2.35 1.02 -18.92
CA ALA A 119 -1.84 1.43 -20.22
C ALA A 119 -0.64 2.38 -20.10
N ASP A 120 -0.78 3.43 -19.30
CA ASP A 120 0.24 4.48 -19.15
C ASP A 120 1.43 4.01 -18.31
N LYS A 121 1.21 3.01 -17.45
CA LYS A 121 2.21 2.48 -16.49
C LYS A 121 2.82 3.59 -15.64
N ALA A 122 2.06 4.67 -15.43
CA ALA A 122 2.42 5.88 -14.73
C ALA A 122 1.17 6.45 -14.04
N MET A 123 1.38 7.36 -13.08
CA MET A 123 0.31 8.11 -12.46
C MET A 123 0.53 9.59 -12.73
N ASP A 124 -0.47 10.25 -13.29
CA ASP A 124 -0.54 11.70 -13.40
C ASP A 124 -1.35 12.29 -12.24
N LYS A 125 -1.36 13.62 -12.15
CA LYS A 125 -2.06 14.33 -11.07
C LYS A 125 -3.57 14.09 -11.09
N ASP A 126 -4.15 13.93 -12.27
CA ASP A 126 -5.59 13.71 -12.43
C ASP A 126 -5.97 12.31 -11.93
N ALA A 127 -5.20 11.28 -12.30
CA ALA A 127 -5.39 9.93 -11.80
C ALA A 127 -5.15 9.83 -10.29
N GLU A 128 -4.17 10.56 -9.75
CA GLU A 128 -3.94 10.64 -8.31
C GLU A 128 -5.13 11.28 -7.58
N ALA A 129 -5.67 12.37 -8.11
CA ALA A 129 -6.83 13.05 -7.53
C ALA A 129 -8.08 12.15 -7.59
N GLU A 130 -8.32 11.50 -8.74
CA GLU A 130 -9.44 10.58 -8.93
C GLU A 130 -9.34 9.37 -7.98
N LEU A 131 -8.15 8.77 -7.86
CA LEU A 131 -7.92 7.64 -6.96
C LEU A 131 -8.10 8.05 -5.49
N THR A 132 -7.63 9.24 -5.10
CA THR A 132 -7.83 9.79 -3.76
C THR A 132 -9.33 9.95 -3.45
N ALA A 133 -10.09 10.51 -4.39
CA ALA A 133 -11.53 10.68 -4.24
C ALA A 133 -12.27 9.34 -4.18
N ALA A 134 -11.90 8.39 -5.04
CA ALA A 134 -12.47 7.05 -5.08
C ALA A 134 -12.24 6.28 -3.76
N LEU A 135 -11.01 6.31 -3.23
CA LEU A 135 -10.69 5.69 -1.95
C LEU A 135 -11.35 6.38 -0.77
N GLY A 136 -11.46 7.71 -0.79
CA GLY A 136 -12.20 8.47 0.21
C GLY A 136 -13.70 8.13 0.21
N ALA A 137 -14.29 7.92 -0.95
CA ALA A 137 -15.68 7.49 -1.08
C ALA A 137 -15.88 6.04 -0.61
N PHE A 138 -14.99 5.13 -1.03
CA PHE A 138 -15.01 3.73 -0.60
C PHE A 138 -14.88 3.60 0.92
N LYS A 139 -13.97 4.35 1.53
CA LYS A 139 -13.75 4.29 2.98
C LYS A 139 -15.00 4.67 3.78
N LYS A 140 -15.81 5.60 3.28
CA LYS A 140 -17.11 5.96 3.89
C LYS A 140 -18.17 4.86 3.77
N THR A 141 -18.02 3.95 2.81
CA THR A 141 -18.92 2.79 2.65
C THR A 141 -18.45 1.56 3.42
N PHE A 142 -17.15 1.51 3.74
CA PHE A 142 -16.54 0.44 4.52
C PHE A 142 -16.62 0.67 6.03
N ALA A 143 -16.61 1.94 6.46
CA ALA A 143 -16.70 2.36 7.86
C ALA A 143 -18.13 2.26 8.43
#